data_AF-A0A3D5ITA6-F1
#
_entry.id   AF-A0A3D5ITA6-F1
#
_cell.length_a   1.000
_cell.length_b   1.000
_cell.length_c   1.000
_cell.angle_alpha   90.00
_cell.angle_beta   90.00
_cell.angle_gamma   90.00
#
_symmetry.space_group_name_H-M   'P 1'
#
loop_
_entity.id
_entity.type
_entity.pdbx_description
1 polymer ?
#
loop_
_entity_poly.entity_id
_entity_poly.type
_entity_poly.pdbx_seq_one_letter_code
_entity_poly.pdbx_strand_id
1 'polypeptide(L)'
;EGKMVESTGQVIDFLNDLVDRSKTQAQQELDELQLFAGVELMPWDLMYYSEQLKEKKFGFKKSELTPYFPEKKVLSGLFSTIENLYGISLREIEEKTYHADVKVLEITNPDGLVGRIY
;
A
#
# COMPACT_ATOMS: atom_id res chain seq x y z
N GLU A 1 22.02 5.21 -19.82
CA GLU A 1 21.17 4.01 -19.99
C GLU A 1 20.82 3.50 -18.60
N GLY A 2 19.57 3.13 -18.32
CA GLY A 2 19.15 2.87 -16.94
C GLY A 2 17.70 2.42 -16.80
N LYS A 3 17.35 1.33 -17.47
CA LYS A 3 16.12 0.58 -17.18
C LYS A 3 16.49 -0.90 -17.15
N MET A 4 15.89 -1.65 -16.22
CA MET A 4 16.07 -3.11 -16.11
C MET A 4 15.49 -3.87 -17.32
N VAL A 5 14.71 -3.20 -18.16
CA VAL A 5 14.06 -3.75 -19.34
C VAL A 5 14.77 -3.23 -20.60
N GLU A 6 15.04 -4.14 -21.52
CA GLU A 6 15.93 -3.91 -22.67
C GLU A 6 15.24 -3.14 -23.80
N SER A 7 13.89 -3.17 -23.86
CA SER A 7 13.13 -2.45 -24.89
C SER A 7 11.73 -2.04 -24.44
N THR A 8 11.14 -1.09 -25.15
CA THR A 8 9.72 -0.73 -24.98
C THR A 8 8.78 -1.86 -25.40
N GLY A 9 9.18 -2.70 -26.37
CA GLY A 9 8.41 -3.87 -26.82
C GLY A 9 8.16 -4.86 -25.68
N GLN A 10 9.22 -5.22 -24.94
CA GLN A 10 9.11 -6.10 -23.76
C GLN A 10 8.14 -5.56 -22.70
N VAL A 11 8.05 -4.23 -22.52
CA VAL A 11 7.09 -3.62 -21.59
C VAL A 11 5.66 -3.81 -22.08
N ILE A 12 5.40 -3.55 -23.38
CA ILE A 12 4.06 -3.70 -23.95
C ILE A 12 3.61 -5.16 -23.93
N ASP A 13 4.49 -6.09 -24.27
CA ASP A 13 4.19 -7.52 -24.24
C ASP A 13 3.85 -7.99 -22.83
N PHE A 14 4.61 -7.54 -21.82
CA PHE A 14 4.32 -7.83 -20.41
C PHE A 14 2.95 -7.27 -19.97
N LEU A 15 2.62 -6.03 -20.37
CA LEU A 15 1.33 -5.43 -20.02
C LEU A 15 0.17 -6.17 -20.70
N ASN A 16 0.32 -6.59 -21.95
CA ASN A 16 -0.69 -7.37 -22.66
C ASN A 16 -0.90 -8.74 -22.02
N ASP A 17 0.17 -9.46 -21.67
CA ASP A 17 0.07 -10.73 -20.93
C ASP A 17 -0.67 -10.56 -19.59
N LEU A 18 -0.34 -9.50 -18.84
CA LEU A 18 -1.01 -9.19 -17.58
C LEU A 18 -2.51 -8.91 -17.79
N VAL A 19 -2.87 -8.17 -18.83
CA VAL A 19 -4.28 -7.91 -19.19
C VAL A 19 -4.98 -9.22 -19.52
N ASP A 20 -4.42 -10.05 -20.39
CA ASP A 20 -5.04 -11.31 -20.82
C ASP A 20 -5.28 -12.26 -19.64
N ARG A 21 -4.34 -12.30 -18.68
CA ARG A 21 -4.44 -13.16 -17.49
C ARG A 21 -5.38 -12.61 -16.42
N SER A 22 -5.55 -11.30 -16.32
CA SER A 22 -6.36 -10.64 -15.28
C SER A 22 -7.80 -10.33 -15.71
N LYS A 23 -8.04 -10.18 -17.02
CA LYS A 23 -9.32 -9.69 -17.56
C LYS A 23 -10.52 -10.55 -17.19
N THR A 24 -10.39 -11.88 -17.24
CA THR A 24 -11.50 -12.79 -16.88
C THR A 24 -11.93 -12.60 -15.43
N GLN A 25 -10.98 -12.49 -14.50
CA GLN A 25 -11.26 -12.24 -13.09
C GLN A 25 -11.91 -10.87 -12.89
N ALA A 26 -11.36 -9.83 -13.53
CA ALA A 26 -11.90 -8.48 -13.45
C ALA A 26 -13.36 -8.39 -13.95
N GLN A 27 -13.69 -9.11 -15.04
CA GLN A 27 -15.06 -9.16 -15.56
C GLN A 27 -16.00 -9.87 -14.57
N GLN A 28 -15.58 -10.99 -13.98
CA GLN A 28 -16.38 -11.70 -12.98
C GLN A 28 -16.67 -10.83 -11.75
N GLU A 29 -15.67 -10.08 -11.27
CA GLU A 29 -15.83 -9.16 -10.16
C GLU A 29 -16.76 -7.99 -10.51
N LEU A 30 -16.69 -7.46 -11.72
CA LEU A 30 -17.59 -6.40 -12.19
C LEU A 30 -19.03 -6.91 -12.34
N ASP A 31 -19.23 -8.09 -12.93
CA ASP A 31 -20.55 -8.69 -13.12
C ASP A 31 -21.21 -8.97 -11.76
N GLU A 32 -20.44 -9.49 -10.79
CA GLU A 32 -20.92 -9.69 -9.43
C GLU A 32 -21.30 -8.37 -8.75
N LEU A 33 -20.48 -7.33 -8.94
CA LEU A 33 -20.74 -6.02 -8.38
C LEU A 33 -21.99 -5.36 -9.00
N GLN A 34 -22.17 -5.49 -10.31
CA GLN A 34 -23.37 -5.01 -11.03
C GLN A 34 -24.62 -5.77 -10.58
N LEU A 35 -24.53 -7.11 -10.45
CA LEU A 35 -25.63 -7.92 -9.93
C LEU A 35 -26.00 -7.52 -8.49
N PHE A 36 -25.00 -7.24 -7.66
CA PHE A 36 -25.20 -6.75 -6.30
C PHE A 36 -25.85 -5.36 -6.26
N ALA A 37 -25.40 -4.45 -7.14
CA ALA A 37 -25.91 -3.09 -7.21
C ALA A 37 -27.33 -3.00 -7.78
N GLY A 38 -27.70 -3.93 -8.67
CA GLY A 38 -29.00 -3.96 -9.35
C GLY A 38 -29.18 -2.84 -10.39
N VAL A 39 -28.10 -2.13 -10.73
CA VAL A 39 -28.06 -1.03 -11.70
C VAL A 39 -26.79 -1.13 -12.54
N GLU A 40 -26.80 -0.50 -13.71
CA GLU A 40 -25.58 -0.29 -14.48
C GLU A 40 -24.64 0.65 -13.72
N LEU A 41 -23.44 0.17 -13.42
CA LEU A 41 -22.45 0.92 -12.64
C LEU A 41 -21.59 1.82 -13.51
N MET A 42 -21.42 3.07 -13.07
CA MET A 42 -20.44 3.97 -13.61
C MET A 42 -19.12 3.88 -12.84
N PRO A 43 -17.98 4.34 -13.38
CA PRO A 43 -16.67 4.20 -12.73
C PRO A 43 -16.59 4.78 -11.31
N TRP A 44 -17.36 5.84 -11.01
CA TRP A 44 -17.39 6.45 -9.67
C TRP A 44 -18.23 5.64 -8.66
N ASP A 45 -19.13 4.77 -9.12
CA ASP A 45 -19.98 3.94 -8.26
C ASP A 45 -19.21 2.73 -7.70
N LEU A 46 -18.16 2.29 -8.41
CA LEU A 46 -17.41 1.07 -8.11
C LEU A 46 -16.92 1.03 -6.66
N MET A 47 -16.32 2.12 -6.17
CA MET A 47 -15.77 2.17 -4.81
C MET A 47 -16.87 2.02 -3.75
N TYR A 48 -18.02 2.66 -3.96
CA TYR A 48 -19.13 2.63 -3.00
C TYR A 48 -19.76 1.24 -2.90
N TYR A 49 -20.12 0.64 -4.05
CA TYR A 49 -20.72 -0.69 -4.06
C TYR A 49 -19.72 -1.78 -3.67
N SER A 50 -18.43 -1.61 -3.97
CA SER A 50 -17.40 -2.58 -3.59
C SER A 50 -17.27 -2.70 -2.08
N GLU A 51 -17.33 -1.58 -1.35
CA GLU A 51 -17.28 -1.60 0.11
C GLU A 51 -18.53 -2.27 0.71
N GLN A 52 -19.72 -2.01 0.16
CA GLN A 52 -20.94 -2.71 0.59
C GLN A 52 -20.91 -4.21 0.29
N LEU A 53 -20.42 -4.61 -0.88
CA LEU A 53 -20.29 -6.03 -1.24
C LEU A 53 -19.28 -6.73 -0.33
N LYS A 54 -18.14 -6.10 -0.02
CA LYS A 54 -17.15 -6.63 0.93
C LYS A 54 -17.74 -6.77 2.33
N GLU A 55 -18.47 -5.78 2.81
CA GLU A 55 -19.16 -5.85 4.10
C GLU A 55 -20.12 -7.05 4.14
N LYS A 56 -20.92 -7.24 3.09
CA LYS A 56 -21.83 -8.38 2.98
C LYS A 56 -21.09 -9.73 2.93
N LYS A 57 -19.95 -9.80 2.24
CA LYS A 57 -19.17 -11.05 2.07
C LYS A 57 -18.35 -11.44 3.30
N PHE A 58 -17.72 -10.45 3.93
CA PHE A 58 -16.71 -10.68 4.98
C PHE A 58 -17.18 -10.27 6.37
N GLY A 59 -18.32 -9.58 6.48
CA GLY A 59 -18.96 -9.25 7.74
C GLY A 59 -18.29 -8.11 8.53
N PHE A 60 -17.45 -7.31 7.90
CA PHE A 60 -16.81 -6.15 8.54
C PHE A 60 -16.73 -4.94 7.61
N LYS A 61 -16.74 -3.74 8.20
CA LYS A 61 -16.52 -2.48 7.49
C LYS A 61 -15.08 -2.02 7.62
N LYS A 62 -14.56 -1.35 6.59
CA LYS A 62 -13.26 -0.67 6.67
C LYS A 62 -13.18 0.33 7.83
N SER A 63 -14.29 1.01 8.15
CA SER A 63 -14.37 1.95 9.28
C SER A 63 -14.17 1.27 10.64
N GLU A 64 -14.52 -0.02 10.77
CA GLU A 64 -14.29 -0.80 11.99
C GLU A 64 -12.80 -1.14 12.18
N LEU A 65 -12.03 -1.19 11.08
CA LEU A 65 -10.59 -1.43 11.12
C LEU A 65 -9.78 -0.18 11.48
N THR A 66 -10.28 1.03 11.16
CA THR A 66 -9.54 2.29 11.37
C THR A 66 -8.96 2.46 12.79
N PRO A 67 -9.70 2.16 13.88
CA PRO A 67 -9.16 2.27 15.24
C PRO A 67 -7.96 1.35 15.53
N TYR A 68 -7.76 0.29 14.75
CA TYR A 68 -6.66 -0.66 14.92
C TYR A 68 -5.36 -0.22 14.23
N PHE A 69 -5.40 0.81 13.37
CA PHE A 69 -4.24 1.34 12.65
C PHE A 69 -3.86 2.78 13.06
N PRO A 70 -3.67 3.10 14.36
CA PRO A 70 -3.17 4.41 14.75
C PRO A 70 -1.70 4.56 14.33
N GLU A 71 -1.36 5.70 13.74
CA GLU A 71 -0.03 6.01 13.17
C GLU A 71 1.12 5.54 14.06
N LYS A 72 1.12 5.92 15.34
CA LYS A 72 2.19 5.58 16.29
C LYS A 72 2.41 4.07 16.43
N LYS A 73 1.35 3.27 16.45
CA LYS A 73 1.47 1.79 16.56
C LYS A 73 1.96 1.19 15.26
N VAL A 74 1.49 1.71 14.12
CA VAL A 74 1.91 1.23 12.79
C VAL A 74 3.39 1.52 12.58
N LEU A 75 3.84 2.75 12.86
CA LEU A 75 5.25 3.12 12.76
C LEU A 75 6.13 2.32 13.72
N SER A 76 5.70 2.14 14.97
CA SER A 76 6.42 1.29 15.92
C SER A 76 6.58 -0.15 15.42
N GLY A 77 5.52 -0.77 14.88
CA GLY A 77 5.58 -2.11 14.32
C GLY A 77 6.48 -2.21 13.08
N LEU A 78 6.44 -1.19 12.22
CA LEU A 78 7.33 -1.07 11.06
C LEU A 78 8.80 -1.00 11.51
N PHE A 79 9.13 -0.13 12.47
CA PHE A 79 10.50 0.02 12.96
C PHE A 79 11.01 -1.26 13.59
N SER A 80 10.24 -1.89 14.49
CA SER A 80 10.64 -3.17 15.08
C SER A 80 10.87 -4.26 14.03
N THR A 81 10.10 -4.26 12.94
CA THR A 81 10.33 -5.20 11.83
C THR A 81 11.66 -4.94 11.13
N ILE A 82 11.98 -3.67 10.86
CA ILE A 82 13.23 -3.26 10.20
C ILE A 82 14.43 -3.55 11.10
N GLU A 83 14.35 -3.19 12.38
CA GLU A 83 15.41 -3.45 13.38
C GLU A 83 15.72 -4.94 13.46
N ASN A 84 14.69 -5.80 13.49
CA ASN A 84 14.85 -7.25 13.55
C ASN A 84 15.44 -7.84 12.25
N LEU A 85 15.05 -7.33 11.08
CA LEU A 85 15.50 -7.86 9.79
C LEU A 85 16.96 -7.46 9.49
N TYR A 86 17.36 -6.24 9.86
CA TYR A 86 18.64 -5.66 9.44
C TYR A 86 19.65 -5.47 10.58
N GLY A 87 19.28 -5.74 11.83
CA GLY A 87 20.17 -5.56 12.98
C GLY A 87 20.58 -4.10 13.20
N ILE A 88 19.71 -3.17 12.83
CA ILE A 88 19.89 -1.73 13.01
C ILE A 88 18.99 -1.23 14.14
N SER A 89 19.22 0.00 14.62
CA SER A 89 18.34 0.70 15.55
C SER A 89 17.84 2.00 14.93
N LEU A 90 16.55 2.28 15.11
CA LEU A 90 15.93 3.53 14.67
C LEU A 90 15.48 4.36 15.88
N ARG A 91 15.92 5.62 15.94
CA ARG A 91 15.59 6.53 17.04
C ARG A 91 15.14 7.89 16.50
N GLU A 92 14.00 8.38 16.98
CA GLU A 92 13.55 9.75 16.68
C GLU A 92 14.46 10.77 17.37
N ILE A 93 14.91 11.77 16.62
CA ILE A 93 15.76 12.87 17.10
C ILE A 93 15.10 14.21 16.79
N GLU A 94 15.39 15.20 17.63
CA GLU A 94 15.01 16.58 17.37
C GLU A 94 16.11 17.27 16.56
N GLU A 95 15.77 17.73 15.35
CA GLU A 95 16.66 18.47 14.45
C GLU A 95 15.86 19.55 13.72
N LYS A 96 16.53 20.60 13.24
CA LYS A 96 15.88 21.66 12.47
C LYS A 96 15.47 21.12 11.09
N THR A 97 14.17 21.00 10.87
CA THR A 97 13.59 20.52 9.62
C THR A 97 13.00 21.66 8.78
N TYR A 98 12.56 21.34 7.57
CA TYR A 98 11.92 22.28 6.65
C TYR A 98 10.42 22.51 6.95
N HIS A 99 9.79 21.67 7.77
CA HIS A 99 8.40 21.80 8.20
C HIS A 99 8.21 21.20 9.60
N ALA A 100 7.32 21.79 10.40
CA ALA A 100 7.12 21.41 11.81
C ALA A 100 6.65 19.96 12.02
N ASP A 101 5.97 19.38 11.04
CA ASP A 101 5.45 18.01 11.11
C ASP A 101 6.47 16.92 10.72
N VAL A 102 7.68 17.31 10.31
CA VAL A 102 8.73 16.36 9.91
C VAL A 102 9.37 15.74 11.14
N LYS A 103 9.44 14.41 11.16
CA LYS A 103 10.12 13.62 12.20
C LYS A 103 11.42 13.10 11.64
N VAL A 104 12.51 13.29 12.36
CA VAL A 104 13.83 12.81 11.92
C VAL A 104 14.15 11.53 12.68
N LEU A 105 14.43 10.44 11.96
CA LEU A 105 14.87 9.19 12.56
C LEU A 105 16.33 8.96 12.23
N GLU A 106 17.13 8.79 13.27
CA GLU A 106 18.53 8.38 13.21
C GLU A 106 18.62 6.86 13.15
N ILE A 107 19.39 6.35 12.18
CA ILE A 107 19.61 4.93 11.96
C ILE A 107 21.04 4.58 12.35
N THR A 108 21.19 3.67 13.30
CA THR A 108 22.50 3.20 13.78
C THR A 108 22.63 1.68 13.65
N ASN A 109 23.86 1.19 13.54
CA ASN A 109 24.21 -0.22 13.63
C ASN A 109 25.38 -0.37 14.63
N PRO A 110 25.90 -1.60 14.86
CA PRO A 110 27.02 -1.79 15.79
C PRO A 110 28.31 -1.03 15.40
N ASP A 111 28.48 -0.71 14.12
CA ASP A 111 29.65 0.00 13.59
C ASP A 111 29.50 1.54 13.67
N GLY A 112 28.30 2.05 13.94
CA GLY A 112 28.04 3.47 14.16
C GLY A 112 26.80 3.99 13.41
N LEU A 113 26.85 5.28 13.06
CA LEU A 113 25.77 5.96 12.36
C LEU A 113 25.71 5.50 10.90
N VAL A 114 24.55 4.98 10.48
CA VAL A 114 24.28 4.63 9.08
C VAL A 114 23.75 5.85 8.32
N GLY A 115 22.81 6.59 8.93
CA GLY A 115 22.20 7.75 8.30
C GLY A 115 20.97 8.26 9.03
N ARG A 116 20.20 9.14 8.36
CA ARG A 116 18.96 9.72 8.86
C ARG A 116 17.87 9.68 7.79
N ILE A 117 16.63 9.48 8.21
CA ILE A 117 15.43 9.59 7.38
C ILE A 117 14.50 10.68 7.95
N TYR A 118 13.77 11.35 7.06
CA TYR A 118 12.92 12.52 7.33
C TYR A 118 11.52 12.29 6.78
#